data_AF-A0A9W7IIP7-F1
#
_entry.id   AF-A0A9W7IIP7-F1
#
_cell.length_a   1.000
_cell.length_b   1.000
_cell.length_c   1.000
_cell.angle_alpha   90.00
_cell.angle_beta   90.00
_cell.angle_gamma   90.00
#
_symmetry.space_group_name_H-M   'P 1'
#
loop_
_entity.id
_entity.type
_entity.pdbx_description
1 polymer ?
#
loop_
_entity_poly.entity_id
_entity_poly.type
_entity_poly.pdbx_seq_one_letter_code
_entity_poly.pdbx_strand_id
1 'polypeptide(L)'
;MEGGVPFDRVHGMHSFEYPRKDPRFNQVFNTAMINHSTLVLNKILDSYNGLERIGCLVDVAGGLGATLRIITSKYPSMKGINFDLPHVIQHGRPTLVLNM
;
A
#
# COMPACT_ATOMS: atom_id res chain seq x y z
N MET A 1 27.61 17.90 12.24
CA MET A 1 26.18 17.88 11.90
C MET A 1 25.52 16.86 12.80
N GLU A 2 24.54 17.24 13.60
CA GLU A 2 23.74 16.26 14.33
C GLU A 2 22.96 15.42 13.31
N GLY A 3 23.10 14.09 13.34
CA GLY A 3 22.38 13.16 12.46
C GLY A 3 20.89 13.08 12.80
N GLY A 4 20.11 12.36 11.98
CA GLY A 4 18.68 12.13 12.20
C GLY A 4 17.80 12.51 10.99
N VAL A 5 16.58 11.98 10.96
CA VAL A 5 15.61 12.18 9.87
C VAL A 5 14.99 13.58 9.97
N PRO A 6 15.10 14.43 8.92
CA PRO A 6 14.58 15.80 8.98
C PRO A 6 13.09 15.90 9.30
N PHE A 7 12.27 14.99 8.76
CA PHE A 7 10.83 14.97 9.04
C PHE A 7 10.57 14.75 10.53
N ASP A 8 11.21 13.73 11.11
CA ASP A 8 11.06 13.36 12.52
C ASP A 8 11.50 14.49 13.44
N ARG A 9 12.51 15.25 13.07
CA ARG A 9 13.01 16.41 13.83
C ARG A 9 12.01 17.55 13.88
N VAL A 10 11.25 17.78 12.80
CA VAL A 10 10.25 18.84 12.73
C VAL A 10 8.93 18.41 13.36
N HIS A 11 8.53 17.16 13.16
CA HIS A 11 7.20 16.68 13.54
C HIS A 11 7.18 15.85 14.83
N GLY A 12 8.32 15.38 15.31
CA GLY A 12 8.45 14.57 16.53
C GLY A 12 7.96 13.14 16.39
N MET A 13 7.77 12.63 15.16
CA MET A 13 7.40 11.23 14.88
C MET A 13 7.80 10.83 13.47
N HIS A 14 7.76 9.53 13.18
CA HIS A 14 8.07 9.01 11.86
C HIS A 14 7.03 9.43 10.82
N SER A 15 7.47 9.64 9.57
CA SER A 15 6.59 10.07 8.46
C SER A 15 5.43 9.12 8.18
N PHE A 16 5.56 7.82 8.46
CA PHE A 16 4.48 6.84 8.33
C PHE A 16 3.45 6.89 9.49
N GLU A 17 3.79 7.50 10.61
CA GLU A 17 2.86 7.69 11.74
C GLU A 17 2.09 9.01 11.62
N TYR A 18 2.70 10.01 10.99
CA TYR A 18 2.15 11.35 10.83
C TYR A 18 0.77 11.40 10.14
N PRO A 19 0.45 10.57 9.13
CA PRO A 19 -0.89 10.49 8.55
C PRO A 19 -2.01 10.23 9.57
N ARG A 20 -1.73 9.61 10.72
CA ARG A 20 -2.72 9.44 11.80
C ARG A 20 -3.13 10.76 12.43
N LYS A 21 -2.26 11.77 12.41
CA LYS A 21 -2.48 13.08 13.05
C LYS A 21 -3.10 14.11 12.13
N ASP A 22 -2.81 14.05 10.83
CA ASP A 22 -3.33 14.99 9.83
C ASP A 22 -4.10 14.23 8.73
N PRO A 23 -5.44 14.17 8.81
CA PRO A 23 -6.28 13.51 7.81
C PRO A 23 -6.13 14.09 6.40
N ARG A 24 -5.85 15.40 6.28
CA ARG A 24 -5.63 16.05 4.97
C ARG A 24 -4.30 15.57 4.39
N PHE A 25 -3.25 15.48 5.20
CA PHE A 25 -1.98 14.89 4.77
C PHE A 25 -2.16 13.42 4.38
N ASN A 26 -2.88 12.62 5.17
CA ASN A 26 -3.19 11.22 4.88
C ASN A 26 -3.87 11.06 3.52
N GLN A 27 -4.88 11.90 3.22
CA GLN A 27 -5.58 11.87 1.94
C GLN A 27 -4.63 12.16 0.76
N VAL A 28 -3.81 13.20 0.87
CA VAL A 28 -2.85 13.57 -0.19
C VAL A 28 -1.82 12.47 -0.39
N PHE A 29 -1.26 11.94 0.70
CA PHE A 29 -0.26 10.87 0.67
C PHE A 29 -0.83 9.61 0.01
N ASN A 30 -2.00 9.12 0.46
CA ASN A 30 -2.62 7.92 -0.10
C ASN A 30 -3.01 8.10 -1.57
N THR A 31 -3.51 9.27 -1.96
CA THR A 31 -3.84 9.57 -3.36
C THR A 31 -2.59 9.52 -4.24
N ALA A 32 -1.49 10.13 -3.79
CA ALA A 32 -0.22 10.09 -4.50
C ALA A 32 0.29 8.65 -4.67
N MET A 33 0.25 7.84 -3.60
CA MET A 33 0.70 6.44 -3.64
C MET A 33 -0.16 5.57 -4.56
N ILE A 34 -1.49 5.73 -4.54
CA ILE A 34 -2.39 5.01 -5.44
C ILE A 34 -2.09 5.34 -6.90
N ASN A 35 -1.97 6.63 -7.24
CA ASN A 35 -1.74 7.08 -8.60
C ASN A 35 -0.39 6.57 -9.13
N HIS A 36 0.67 6.71 -8.32
CA HIS A 36 2.00 6.24 -8.69
C HIS A 36 2.05 4.72 -8.86
N SER A 37 1.54 3.97 -7.89
CA SER A 37 1.54 2.50 -7.92
C SER A 37 0.74 1.97 -9.12
N THR A 38 -0.39 2.58 -9.45
CA THR A 38 -1.20 2.19 -10.62
C THR A 38 -0.41 2.33 -11.92
N LEU A 39 0.29 3.46 -12.10
CA LEU A 39 1.09 3.71 -13.30
C LEU A 39 2.21 2.66 -13.45
N VAL A 40 2.98 2.46 -12.39
CA VAL A 40 4.16 1.57 -12.39
C VAL A 40 3.73 0.11 -12.54
N LEU A 41 2.72 -0.32 -11.79
CA LEU A 41 2.28 -1.71 -11.78
C LEU A 41 1.73 -2.15 -13.14
N ASN A 42 1.01 -1.30 -13.85
CA ASN A 42 0.54 -1.63 -15.20
C ASN A 42 1.73 -2.00 -16.11
N LYS A 43 2.84 -1.26 -16.04
CA LYS A 43 4.06 -1.57 -16.81
C LYS A 43 4.77 -2.82 -16.34
N ILE A 44 4.80 -3.08 -15.04
CA ILE A 44 5.34 -4.33 -14.50
C ILE A 44 4.53 -5.52 -15.04
N LEU A 45 3.20 -5.45 -14.97
CA LEU A 45 2.34 -6.54 -15.42
C LEU A 45 2.42 -6.79 -16.93
N ASP A 46 2.84 -5.83 -17.75
CA ASP A 46 3.07 -6.03 -19.19
C ASP A 46 4.30 -6.91 -19.48
N SER A 47 5.25 -7.01 -18.54
CA SER A 47 6.56 -7.65 -18.78
C SER A 47 6.91 -8.76 -17.78
N TYR A 48 6.26 -8.79 -16.62
CA TYR A 48 6.54 -9.74 -15.56
C TYR A 48 5.46 -10.80 -15.43
N ASN A 49 5.82 -12.04 -15.77
CA ASN A 49 4.92 -13.20 -15.68
C ASN A 49 5.10 -14.01 -14.38
N GLY A 50 5.95 -13.58 -13.45
CA GLY A 50 6.20 -14.34 -12.21
C GLY A 50 5.03 -14.39 -11.22
N LEU A 51 3.92 -13.73 -11.54
CA LEU A 51 2.65 -13.86 -10.80
C LEU A 51 1.75 -14.98 -11.36
N GLU A 52 2.10 -15.56 -12.51
CA GLU A 52 1.36 -16.69 -13.06
C GLU A 52 1.40 -17.88 -12.08
N ARG A 53 0.26 -18.56 -11.94
CA ARG A 53 0.10 -19.77 -11.10
C ARG A 53 0.29 -19.55 -9.59
N ILE A 54 0.41 -18.32 -9.12
CA ILE A 54 0.36 -18.00 -7.70
C ILE A 54 -1.07 -18.21 -7.18
N GLY A 55 -1.25 -19.11 -6.22
CA GLY A 55 -2.55 -19.38 -5.61
C GLY A 55 -2.98 -18.33 -4.57
N CYS A 56 -2.01 -17.75 -3.85
CA CYS A 56 -2.24 -16.68 -2.88
C CYS A 56 -1.08 -15.68 -2.87
N LEU A 57 -1.40 -14.39 -2.92
CA LEU A 57 -0.46 -13.28 -2.85
C LEU A 57 -0.76 -12.40 -1.65
N VAL A 58 0.27 -12.09 -0.87
CA VAL A 58 0.21 -11.13 0.23
C VAL A 58 0.94 -9.86 -0.20
N ASP A 59 0.24 -8.73 -0.17
CA ASP A 59 0.80 -7.40 -0.43
C ASP A 59 1.11 -6.72 0.92
N VAL A 60 2.40 -6.70 1.28
CA VAL A 60 2.89 -6.16 2.56
C VAL A 60 3.17 -4.67 2.43
N ALA A 61 2.61 -3.89 3.35
CA ALA A 61 2.50 -2.43 3.23
C ALA A 61 1.73 -2.01 1.96
N GLY A 62 0.68 -2.77 1.62
CA GLY A 62 -0.13 -2.56 0.41
C GLY A 62 -1.05 -1.33 0.47
N GLY A 63 -1.02 -0.58 1.56
CA GLY A 63 -1.80 0.63 1.76
C GLY A 63 -3.29 0.35 1.69
N LEU A 64 -3.99 1.12 0.85
CA LEU A 64 -5.42 0.96 0.60
C LEU A 64 -5.75 -0.17 -0.41
N GLY A 65 -4.78 -1.03 -0.73
CA GLY A 65 -4.98 -2.24 -1.55
C GLY A 65 -5.10 -1.99 -3.06
N ALA A 66 -4.63 -0.85 -3.57
CA ALA A 66 -4.74 -0.52 -4.99
C ALA A 66 -3.92 -1.47 -5.88
N THR A 67 -2.69 -1.79 -5.46
CA THR A 67 -1.78 -2.72 -6.15
C THR A 67 -2.41 -4.11 -6.25
N LEU A 68 -2.78 -4.69 -5.11
CA LEU A 68 -3.42 -6.00 -5.05
C LEU A 68 -4.71 -6.10 -5.88
N ARG A 69 -5.52 -5.02 -5.92
CA ARG A 69 -6.72 -4.96 -6.76
C ARG A 69 -6.39 -5.08 -8.25
N ILE A 70 -5.36 -4.38 -8.72
CA ILE A 70 -4.95 -4.45 -10.12
C ILE A 70 -4.43 -5.86 -10.46
N ILE A 71 -3.63 -6.46 -9.57
CA ILE A 71 -3.10 -7.83 -9.77
C ILE A 71 -4.24 -8.86 -9.83
N THR A 72 -5.13 -8.86 -8.84
CA THR A 72 -6.24 -9.83 -8.77
C THR A 72 -7.27 -9.62 -9.89
N SER A 73 -7.38 -8.42 -10.45
CA SER A 73 -8.17 -8.18 -11.67
C SER A 73 -7.57 -8.86 -12.90
N LYS A 74 -6.23 -8.95 -12.99
CA LYS A 74 -5.52 -9.65 -14.08
C LYS A 74 -5.48 -11.17 -13.86
N TYR A 75 -5.46 -11.63 -12.60
CA TYR A 75 -5.42 -13.04 -12.23
C TYR A 75 -6.61 -13.43 -11.32
N PRO A 76 -7.82 -13.62 -11.88
CA PRO A 76 -9.03 -13.80 -11.06
C PRO A 76 -9.04 -15.04 -10.16
N SER A 77 -8.22 -16.05 -10.47
CA SER A 77 -8.07 -17.26 -9.64
C SER A 77 -7.13 -17.08 -8.45
N MET A 78 -6.37 -15.99 -8.39
CA MET A 78 -5.44 -15.68 -7.31
C MET A 78 -6.19 -15.13 -6.10
N LYS A 79 -5.92 -15.68 -4.91
CA LYS A 79 -6.37 -15.07 -3.64
C LYS A 79 -5.43 -13.93 -3.24
N GLY A 80 -5.96 -12.74 -3.01
CA GLY A 80 -5.17 -11.60 -2.52
C GLY A 80 -5.39 -11.34 -1.03
N ILE A 81 -4.32 -11.04 -0.30
CA ILE A 81 -4.34 -10.52 1.08
C ILE A 81 -3.61 -9.18 1.11
N ASN A 82 -4.31 -8.12 1.54
CA ASN A 82 -3.70 -6.81 1.74
C ASN A 82 -3.29 -6.66 3.21
N PHE A 83 -2.01 -6.40 3.48
CA PHE A 83 -1.47 -6.31 4.83
C PHE A 83 -0.83 -4.95 5.07
N ASP A 84 -1.32 -4.22 6.07
CA ASP A 84 -0.82 -2.89 6.46
C ASP A 84 -1.11 -2.62 7.94
N LEU A 85 -0.71 -1.45 8.43
CA LEU A 85 -0.98 -0.99 9.79
C LEU A 85 -2.50 -0.89 10.02
N PRO A 86 -3.01 -1.17 11.24
CA PRO A 86 -4.45 -1.21 11.52
C PRO A 86 -5.22 0.05 11.08
N HIS A 87 -4.65 1.23 11.35
CA HIS A 87 -5.26 2.50 10.96
C HIS A 87 -5.36 2.73 9.44
N VAL A 88 -4.47 2.14 8.64
CA VAL A 88 -4.52 2.24 7.17
C VAL A 88 -5.64 1.34 6.64
N ILE A 89 -5.70 0.10 7.14
CA ILE A 89 -6.72 -0.88 6.76
C ILE A 89 -8.13 -0.39 7.09
N GLN A 90 -8.33 0.32 8.20
CA GLN A 90 -9.63 0.92 8.55
C GLN A 90 -10.16 1.90 7.49
N HIS A 91 -9.27 2.50 6.69
CA HIS A 91 -9.62 3.39 5.58
C HIS A 91 -9.57 2.70 4.21
N GLY A 92 -9.13 1.44 4.17
CA GLY A 92 -9.13 0.61 2.97
C GLY A 92 -10.53 0.06 2.65
N ARG A 93 -10.74 -0.37 1.40
CA ARG A 93 -11.94 -1.15 1.06
C ARG A 93 -11.83 -2.55 1.66
N PRO A 94 -12.96 -3.22 1.97
CA PRO A 94 -12.94 -4.61 2.40
C PRO A 94 -12.26 -5.47 1.34
N THR A 95 -11.06 -5.93 1.66
CA THR A 95 -10.34 -6.99 0.96
C THR A 95 -10.10 -8.08 2.01
N LEU A 96 -9.79 -9.32 1.65
CA LEU A 96 -9.45 -10.35 2.65
C LEU A 96 -8.24 -9.86 3.47
N VAL A 97 -8.50 -9.38 4.69
CA VAL A 97 -7.51 -8.94 5.67
C VAL A 97 -7.39 -10.07 6.68
N LEU A 98 -6.21 -10.71 6.74
CA LEU A 98 -5.86 -11.54 7.87
C LEU A 98 -5.23 -10.62 8.92
N ASN A 99 -5.94 -10.38 10.02
CA ASN A 99 -5.32 -9.92 11.25
C ASN A 99 -4.69 -11.14 11.92
N MET A 100 -3.39 -11.11 12.22
CA MET A 100 -2.81 -11.94 13.27
C MET A 100 -2.58 -11.08 14.51
#